data_AF-A0A1V5A2V5-F1
#
_entry.id   AF-A0A1V5A2V5-F1
#
_cell.length_a   1.000
_cell.length_b   1.000
_cell.length_c   1.000
_cell.angle_alpha   90.00
_cell.angle_beta   90.00
_cell.angle_gamma   90.00
#
_symmetry.space_group_name_H-M   'P 1'
#
loop_
_entity.id
_entity.type
_entity.pdbx_description
1 polymer ?
#
loop_
_entity_poly.entity_id
_entity_poly.type
_entity_poly.pdbx_seq_one_letter_code
_entity_poly.pdbx_strand_id
1 'polypeptide(L)'
;MNTEGYHEVLEILATHMRAFAPGKVAILVPDDHGLKVAVGDSDYPFSDKEMTIARWVYENGEMAGQGTDTLVGGTGHYVPMKAHGLVYGVLAFAFENPDTVLSLETREVPEAMAQIGALALERVMK
;
A
#
# COMPACT_ATOMS: atom_id res chain seq x y z
N MET A 1 -20.77 3.63 -8.06
CA MET A 1 -19.29 3.65 -7.97
C MET A 1 -18.76 4.40 -9.18
N ASN A 2 -18.11 5.54 -8.96
CA ASN A 2 -17.46 6.29 -10.03
C ASN A 2 -16.10 5.63 -10.33
N THR A 3 -16.07 4.73 -11.32
CA THR A 3 -14.87 3.94 -11.65
C THR A 3 -13.71 4.80 -12.12
N GLU A 4 -13.97 5.92 -12.81
CA GLU A 4 -12.92 6.84 -13.27
C GLU A 4 -12.25 7.55 -12.10
N GLY A 5 -13.03 8.16 -11.19
CA GLY A 5 -12.49 8.84 -10.02
C GLY A 5 -11.79 7.89 -9.03
N TYR A 6 -12.26 6.64 -8.93
CA TYR A 6 -11.59 5.60 -8.14
C TYR A 6 -10.19 5.27 -8.68
N HIS A 7 -10.07 5.04 -9.98
CA HIS A 7 -8.78 4.72 -10.60
C HIS A 7 -7.82 5.92 -10.57
N GLU A 8 -8.33 7.13 -10.78
CA GLU A 8 -7.53 8.37 -10.71
C GLU A 8 -6.89 8.56 -9.32
N VAL A 9 -7.66 8.35 -8.24
CA VAL A 9 -7.15 8.43 -6.86
C VAL A 9 -6.00 7.46 -6.62
N LEU A 10 -6.13 6.23 -7.12
CA LEU A 10 -5.09 5.20 -6.99
C LEU A 10 -3.82 5.59 -7.75
N GLU A 11 -3.95 6.06 -8.99
CA GLU A 11 -2.80 6.50 -9.80
C GLU A 11 -2.09 7.71 -9.19
N ILE A 12 -2.84 8.67 -8.65
CA ILE A 12 -2.27 9.83 -7.93
C ILE A 12 -1.48 9.34 -6.72
N LEU A 13 -2.02 8.42 -5.92
CA LEU A 13 -1.35 7.89 -4.75
C LEU A 13 -0.06 7.16 -5.12
N ALA A 14 -0.11 6.29 -6.13
CA ALA A 14 1.07 5.59 -6.63
C ALA A 14 2.15 6.55 -7.14
N THR A 15 1.75 7.61 -7.86
CA THR A 15 2.66 8.64 -8.38
C THR A 15 3.37 9.40 -7.26
N HIS A 16 2.64 9.81 -6.22
CA HIS A 16 3.25 10.52 -5.09
C HIS A 16 4.19 9.61 -4.30
N MET A 17 3.85 8.33 -4.14
CA MET A 17 4.74 7.38 -3.48
C MET A 17 6.04 7.17 -4.28
N ARG A 18 5.97 7.06 -5.62
CA ARG A 18 7.17 7.01 -6.46
C ARG A 18 8.07 8.24 -6.31
N ALA A 19 7.48 9.41 -6.06
CA ALA A 19 8.23 10.64 -5.84
C ALA A 19 8.84 10.72 -4.42
N PHE A 20 8.30 9.99 -3.45
CA PHE A 20 8.75 10.00 -2.05
C PHE A 20 10.11 9.31 -1.88
N ALA A 21 10.32 8.15 -2.51
CA ALA A 21 11.55 7.38 -2.37
C ALA A 21 11.85 6.52 -3.61
N PRO A 22 13.12 6.18 -3.88
CA PRO A 22 13.47 5.18 -4.89
C PRO A 22 12.96 3.78 -4.52
N GLY A 23 12.37 3.08 -5.49
CA GLY A 23 11.83 1.74 -5.33
C GLY A 23 10.65 1.46 -6.23
N LYS A 24 9.91 0.40 -5.89
CA LYS A 24 8.71 -0.04 -6.61
C LYS A 24 7.47 0.15 -5.76
N VAL A 25 6.38 0.60 -6.38
CA VAL A 25 5.10 0.87 -5.73
C VAL A 25 4.02 0.02 -6.36
N ALA A 26 3.13 -0.49 -5.53
CA ALA A 26 1.87 -1.07 -5.98
C ALA A 26 0.77 -0.77 -4.98
N ILE A 27 -0.47 -0.68 -5.46
CA ILE A 27 -1.65 -0.57 -4.62
C ILE A 27 -2.55 -1.77 -4.92
N LEU A 28 -2.82 -2.55 -3.88
CA LEU A 28 -3.73 -3.68 -3.93
C LEU A 28 -5.08 -3.28 -3.37
N VAL A 29 -6.14 -3.78 -4.00
CA VAL A 29 -7.52 -3.50 -3.61
C VAL A 29 -8.30 -4.81 -3.51
N PRO A 30 -9.34 -4.89 -2.66
CA PRO A 30 -10.14 -6.09 -2.57
C PRO A 30 -10.89 -6.38 -3.87
N ASP A 31 -11.01 -7.67 -4.18
CA ASP A 31 -11.87 -8.20 -5.24
C ASP A 31 -12.60 -9.47 -4.77
N ASP A 32 -13.37 -10.10 -5.67
CA ASP A 32 -14.15 -11.30 -5.36
C ASP A 32 -13.30 -12.51 -4.93
N HIS A 33 -11.98 -12.48 -5.16
CA HIS A 33 -11.04 -13.57 -4.88
C HIS A 33 -10.01 -13.23 -3.79
N GLY A 34 -10.05 -12.02 -3.23
CA GLY A 34 -9.14 -11.56 -2.19
C GLY A 34 -8.59 -10.18 -2.52
N LEU A 35 -7.30 -10.10 -2.82
CA LEU A 35 -6.61 -8.87 -3.20
C LEU A 35 -6.06 -9.00 -4.62
N LYS A 36 -6.22 -7.94 -5.40
CA LYS A 36 -5.57 -7.77 -6.70
C LYS A 36 -4.79 -6.47 -6.76
N VAL A 37 -3.76 -6.44 -7.59
CA VAL A 37 -3.05 -5.20 -7.93
C VAL A 37 -3.96 -4.34 -8.80
N ALA A 38 -4.29 -3.13 -8.33
CA ALA A 38 -5.11 -2.18 -9.07
C ALA A 38 -4.25 -1.24 -9.92
N VAL A 39 -3.17 -0.74 -9.34
CA VAL A 39 -2.17 0.12 -9.99
C VAL A 39 -0.81 -0.20 -9.40
N GLY A 40 0.27 0.03 -10.15
CA GLY A 40 1.61 -0.20 -9.65
C GLY A 40 2.63 -0.38 -10.76
N ASP A 41 3.88 -0.54 -10.36
CA ASP A 41 4.97 -0.86 -11.25
C ASP A 41 4.85 -2.33 -11.70
N SER A 42 5.01 -2.57 -13.01
CA SER A 42 4.85 -3.90 -13.61
C SER A 42 5.90 -4.91 -13.13
N ASP A 43 7.03 -4.42 -12.60
CA ASP A 43 8.13 -5.20 -12.07
C ASP A 43 8.18 -5.21 -10.52
N TYR A 44 7.08 -4.86 -9.85
CA TYR A 44 6.97 -5.07 -8.40
C TYR A 44 7.15 -6.57 -8.06
N PRO A 45 7.96 -6.94 -7.06
CA PRO A 45 8.39 -8.32 -6.82
C PRO A 45 7.32 -9.19 -6.12
N PHE A 46 6.11 -9.28 -6.67
CA PHE A 46 5.03 -10.08 -6.09
C PHE A 46 5.31 -11.59 -6.19
N SER A 47 5.78 -12.17 -5.09
CA SER A 47 5.80 -13.61 -4.85
C SER A 47 4.56 -14.05 -4.05
N ASP A 48 4.32 -15.36 -3.94
CA ASP A 48 3.25 -15.90 -3.07
C ASP A 48 3.36 -15.41 -1.62
N LYS A 49 4.60 -15.22 -1.15
CA LYS A 49 4.89 -14.67 0.17
C LYS A 49 4.47 -13.20 0.27
N GLU A 50 4.83 -12.39 -0.71
CA GLU A 50 4.43 -10.97 -0.76
C GLU A 50 2.90 -10.83 -0.77
N MET A 51 2.21 -11.64 -1.59
CA MET A 51 0.75 -11.66 -1.63
C MET A 51 0.12 -12.11 -0.30
N THR A 52 0.75 -13.06 0.40
CA THR A 52 0.31 -13.51 1.73
C THR A 52 0.44 -12.38 2.76
N ILE A 53 1.56 -11.64 2.74
CA ILE A 53 1.76 -10.50 3.64
C ILE A 53 0.74 -9.39 3.33
N ALA A 54 0.54 -9.03 2.07
CA ALA A 54 -0.45 -8.03 1.67
C ALA A 54 -1.87 -8.42 2.12
N ARG A 55 -2.26 -9.70 1.97
CA ARG A 55 -3.54 -10.21 2.47
C ARG A 55 -3.64 -10.06 3.99
N TRP A 56 -2.60 -10.43 4.73
CA TRP A 56 -2.58 -10.27 6.18
C TRP A 56 -2.77 -8.80 6.58
N VAL A 57 -2.09 -7.86 5.92
CA VAL A 57 -2.24 -6.42 6.16
C VAL A 57 -3.67 -5.95 5.92
N TYR A 58 -4.29 -6.40 4.83
CA TYR A 58 -5.69 -6.06 4.53
C TYR A 58 -6.65 -6.58 5.60
N GLU A 59 -6.49 -7.85 5.99
CA GLU A 59 -7.39 -8.52 6.94
C GLU A 59 -7.25 -7.99 8.37
N ASN A 60 -6.02 -7.68 8.80
CA ASN A 60 -5.74 -7.24 10.17
C ASN A 60 -5.76 -5.70 10.30
N GLY A 61 -5.60 -4.97 9.19
CA GLY A 61 -5.54 -3.51 9.19
C GLY A 61 -4.32 -2.98 9.95
N GLU A 62 -3.21 -3.73 9.91
CA GLU A 62 -1.94 -3.45 10.57
C GLU A 62 -0.78 -3.55 9.56
N MET A 63 0.27 -2.74 9.75
CA MET A 63 1.45 -2.75 8.87
C MET A 63 2.26 -4.04 9.01
N ALA A 64 2.87 -4.51 7.91
CA ALA A 64 3.76 -5.67 7.92
C ALA A 64 4.83 -5.62 6.83
N GLY A 65 5.81 -6.51 6.92
CA GLY A 65 6.91 -6.65 5.97
C GLY A 65 8.17 -5.89 6.37
N GLN A 66 8.95 -5.48 5.38
CA GLN A 66 10.25 -4.82 5.56
C GLN A 66 10.12 -3.57 6.46
N GLY A 67 10.97 -3.45 7.48
CA GLY A 67 10.97 -2.29 8.39
C GLY A 67 9.81 -2.24 9.40
N THR A 68 9.14 -3.38 9.62
CA THR A 68 8.13 -3.55 10.69
C THR A 68 8.56 -4.66 11.66
N ASP A 69 7.78 -4.91 12.72
CA ASP A 69 7.99 -6.04 13.62
C ASP A 69 7.19 -7.30 13.21
N THR A 70 6.40 -7.21 12.14
CA THR A 70 5.44 -8.24 11.73
C THR A 70 5.74 -8.77 10.34
N LEU A 71 5.85 -10.09 10.18
CA LEU A 71 6.09 -10.77 8.89
C LEU A 71 7.31 -10.20 8.11
N VAL A 72 8.40 -9.91 8.83
CA VAL A 72 9.64 -9.25 8.36
C VAL A 72 10.43 -9.96 7.24
N GLY A 73 9.88 -11.03 6.68
CA GLY A 73 10.52 -11.77 5.60
C GLY A 73 10.21 -11.24 4.19
N GLY A 74 9.21 -10.39 4.03
CA GLY A 74 8.83 -9.84 2.73
C GLY A 74 9.81 -8.79 2.22
N THR A 75 9.92 -8.64 0.90
CA THR A 75 10.69 -7.54 0.28
C THR A 75 9.94 -6.22 0.34
N GLY A 76 8.61 -6.25 0.37
CA GLY A 76 7.78 -5.06 0.47
C GLY A 76 7.56 -4.59 1.92
N HIS A 77 7.35 -3.29 2.07
CA HIS A 77 6.71 -2.64 3.20
C HIS A 77 5.22 -2.44 2.84
N TYR A 78 4.33 -3.00 3.65
CA TYR A 78 2.90 -3.06 3.37
C TYR A 78 2.11 -2.25 4.40
N VAL A 79 1.35 -1.29 3.92
CA VAL A 79 0.61 -0.32 4.75
C VAL A 79 -0.88 -0.39 4.43
N PRO A 80 -1.77 -0.59 5.41
CA PRO A 80 -3.20 -0.63 5.17
C PRO A 80 -3.73 0.78 4.87
N MET A 81 -4.53 0.92 3.82
CA MET A 81 -5.27 2.16 3.56
C MET A 81 -6.56 2.16 4.37
N LYS A 82 -6.51 2.67 5.60
CA LYS A 82 -7.61 2.58 6.58
C LYS A 82 -8.35 3.92 6.77
N ALA A 83 -9.67 3.93 6.63
CA ALA A 83 -10.50 5.09 6.99
C ALA A 83 -11.79 4.65 7.69
N HIS A 84 -12.17 5.36 8.76
CA HIS A 84 -13.37 5.07 9.57
C HIS A 84 -13.53 3.57 9.96
N GLY A 85 -12.41 2.91 10.27
CA GLY A 85 -12.40 1.50 10.70
C GLY A 85 -12.44 0.47 9.56
N LEU A 86 -12.52 0.91 8.29
CA LEU A 86 -12.49 0.04 7.12
C LEU A 86 -11.15 0.12 6.40
N VAL A 87 -10.67 -1.01 5.88
CA VAL A 87 -9.48 -1.07 5.02
C VAL A 87 -9.94 -1.09 3.57
N TYR A 88 -9.53 -0.09 2.80
CA TYR A 88 -9.91 0.10 1.40
C TYR A 88 -8.93 -0.57 0.42
N GLY A 89 -7.77 -0.96 0.91
CA GLY A 89 -6.72 -1.63 0.14
C GLY A 89 -5.39 -1.58 0.89
N VAL A 90 -4.32 -1.94 0.21
CA VAL A 90 -2.96 -2.00 0.76
C VAL A 90 -2.01 -1.25 -0.17
N LEU A 91 -1.29 -0.30 0.40
CA LEU A 91 -0.15 0.33 -0.25
C LEU A 91 1.07 -0.55 -0.02
N ALA A 92 1.72 -0.98 -1.10
CA ALA A 92 2.90 -1.82 -1.09
C ALA A 92 4.09 -1.05 -1.68
N PHE A 93 5.21 -1.05 -0.96
CA PHE A 93 6.42 -0.36 -1.39
C PHE A 93 7.65 -1.26 -1.21
N ALA A 94 8.37 -1.58 -2.28
CA ALA A 94 9.67 -2.24 -2.23
C ALA A 94 10.76 -1.18 -2.37
N PHE A 95 11.29 -0.70 -1.24
CA PHE A 95 12.31 0.35 -1.20
C PHE A 95 13.64 -0.17 -1.73
N GLU A 96 14.36 0.64 -2.50
CA GLU A 96 15.76 0.31 -2.86
C GLU A 96 16.68 0.35 -1.64
N ASN A 97 16.41 1.28 -0.71
CA ASN A 97 17.17 1.43 0.53
C ASN A 97 16.22 1.64 1.74
N PRO A 98 15.61 0.55 2.26
CA PRO A 98 14.60 0.63 3.30
C PRO A 98 15.12 1.27 4.59
N ASP A 99 16.36 1.02 5.00
CA ASP A 99 16.91 1.55 6.26
C ASP A 99 17.02 3.09 6.26
N THR A 100 17.29 3.67 5.08
CA THR A 100 17.35 5.12 4.92
C THR A 100 15.95 5.73 4.89
N VAL A 101 15.01 5.09 4.18
CA VAL A 101 13.66 5.62 3.97
C VAL A 101 12.74 5.39 5.17
N LEU A 102 12.93 4.28 5.91
CA LEU A 102 12.18 3.94 7.12
C LEU A 102 12.91 4.35 8.40
N SER A 103 13.75 5.38 8.30
CA SER A 103 14.37 6.03 9.45
C SER A 103 13.31 6.66 10.38
N LEU A 104 13.71 7.01 11.61
CA LEU A 104 12.81 7.65 12.58
C LEU A 104 12.15 8.94 12.06
N GLU A 105 12.81 9.65 11.14
CA GLU A 105 12.30 10.92 10.61
C GLU A 105 11.22 10.74 9.55
N THR A 106 11.24 9.63 8.80
CA THR A 106 10.43 9.46 7.58
C THR A 106 9.50 8.25 7.62
N ARG A 107 9.58 7.40 8.65
CA ARG A 107 8.75 6.20 8.80
C ARG A 107 7.23 6.45 8.82
N GLU A 108 6.80 7.65 9.22
CA GLU A 108 5.38 8.00 9.30
C GLU A 108 4.79 8.43 7.93
N VAL A 109 5.64 8.74 6.95
CA VAL A 109 5.18 9.26 5.66
C VAL A 109 4.37 8.21 4.88
N PRO A 110 4.81 6.95 4.73
CA PRO A 110 4.00 5.92 4.07
C PRO A 110 2.64 5.71 4.73
N GLU A 111 2.58 5.75 6.06
CA GLU A 111 1.34 5.64 6.84
C GLU A 111 0.40 6.83 6.58
N ALA A 112 0.92 8.06 6.64
CA ALA A 112 0.15 9.26 6.34
C ALA A 112 -0.39 9.26 4.91
N MET A 113 0.41 8.80 3.94
CA MET A 113 0.01 8.68 2.55
C MET A 113 -1.10 7.63 2.37
N ALA A 114 -0.97 6.47 2.99
CA ALA A 114 -2.01 5.44 2.99
C ALA A 114 -3.32 5.95 3.63
N GLN A 115 -3.23 6.74 4.69
CA GLN A 115 -4.38 7.35 5.36
C GLN A 115 -5.12 8.36 4.45
N ILE A 116 -4.37 9.23 3.77
CA ILE A 116 -4.93 10.20 2.81
C ILE A 116 -5.59 9.46 1.64
N GLY A 117 -4.92 8.42 1.12
CA GLY A 117 -5.45 7.54 0.09
C GLY A 117 -6.77 6.91 0.50
N ALA A 118 -6.86 6.36 1.71
CA ALA A 118 -8.08 5.76 2.23
C ALA A 118 -9.26 6.74 2.30
N LEU A 119 -9.02 7.97 2.78
CA LEU A 119 -10.03 9.02 2.85
C LEU A 119 -10.51 9.47 1.46
N ALA A 120 -9.61 9.49 0.46
CA ALA A 120 -9.96 9.80 -0.91
C ALA A 120 -10.79 8.68 -1.55
N LEU A 121 -10.40 7.42 -1.37
CA LEU A 121 -11.12 6.25 -1.85
C LEU A 121 -12.53 6.16 -1.26
N GLU A 122 -12.67 6.39 0.05
CA GLU A 122 -13.97 6.43 0.71
C GLU A 122 -14.92 7.45 0.05
N ARG A 123 -14.41 8.63 -0.33
CA ARG A 123 -15.23 9.70 -0.90
C ARG A 123 -15.75 9.36 -2.30
N VAL A 124 -14.95 8.71 -3.14
CA VAL A 124 -15.33 8.37 -4.53
C VAL A 124 -16.13 7.07 -4.64
N MET A 125 -16.10 6.25 -3.59
CA MET A 125 -16.90 5.01 -3.49
C MET A 125 -18.34 5.26 -2.99
N LYS A 126 -18.59 6.38 -2.30
CA LYS A 126 -19.94 6.86 -1.98
C LYS A 126 -20.69 7.30 -3.24
#